data_AF-A0A2S1H3A1-F1
#
_entry.id   AF-A0A2S1H3A1-F1
#
_cell.length_a   1.000
_cell.length_b   1.000
_cell.length_c   1.000
_cell.angle_alpha   90.00
_cell.angle_beta   90.00
_cell.angle_gamma   90.00
#
_symmetry.space_group_name_H-M   'P 1'
#
loop_
_entity.id
_entity.type
_entity.pdbx_description
1 polymer ?
#
loop_
_entity_poly.entity_id
_entity_poly.type
_entity_poly.pdbx_seq_one_letter_code
_entity_poly.pdbx_strand_id
1 'polypeptide(L)' 'MVQPVSYSNAYWLEAIQPFLGQMVAVQQTGNHVQQGILAAICPDYIVLDVCRMPFFIRIEQIVWVTPFMKNS' A
#
# COMPACT_ATOMS: atom_id res chain seq x y z
N MET A 1 10.26 11.35 -26.72
CA MET A 1 11.08 11.22 -25.49
C MET A 1 10.28 10.41 -24.50
N VAL A 2 10.61 9.12 -24.32
CA VAL A 2 9.96 8.28 -23.32
C VAL A 2 10.70 8.53 -22.02
N GLN A 3 10.03 9.12 -21.04
CA GLN A 3 10.62 9.30 -19.71
C GLN A 3 10.92 7.90 -19.14
N PRO A 4 12.12 7.66 -18.57
CA PRO A 4 12.40 6.37 -17.96
C PRO A 4 11.41 6.20 -16.81
N VAL A 5 10.55 5.19 -16.90
CA VAL A 5 9.72 4.77 -15.77
C VAL A 5 10.70 4.40 -14.67
N SER A 6 10.71 5.18 -13.59
CA SER A 6 11.63 4.98 -12.48
C SER A 6 11.38 3.59 -11.89
N TYR A 7 12.32 2.67 -12.12
CA TYR A 7 12.30 1.30 -11.59
C TYR A 7 12.30 1.23 -10.05
N SER A 8 12.38 2.37 -9.36
CA SER A 8 12.40 2.46 -7.89
C SER A 8 11.19 1.79 -7.23
N ASN A 9 10.02 1.81 -7.87
CA ASN A 9 8.81 1.27 -7.25
C ASN A 9 8.59 -0.23 -7.53
N ALA A 10 9.26 -0.83 -8.53
CA ALA A 10 8.97 -2.21 -8.94
C ALA A 10 9.25 -3.21 -7.81
N TYR A 11 10.41 -3.09 -7.16
CA TYR A 11 10.77 -3.94 -6.01
C TYR A 11 9.80 -3.77 -4.83
N TRP A 12 9.33 -2.56 -4.59
CA TRP A 12 8.36 -2.28 -3.52
C TRP A 12 6.99 -2.89 -3.81
N LEU A 13 6.51 -2.75 -5.05
CA LEU A 13 5.25 -3.35 -5.51
C LEU A 13 5.30 -4.88 -5.39
N GLU A 14 6.40 -5.50 -5.81
CA GLU A 14 6.63 -6.94 -5.65
C GLU A 14 6.63 -7.35 -4.16
N ALA A 15 7.28 -6.56 -3.29
CA ALA A 15 7.38 -6.86 -1.87
C ALA A 15 6.02 -6.84 -1.13
N ILE A 16 5.09 -5.98 -1.55
CA ILE A 16 3.76 -5.89 -0.93
C ILE A 16 2.70 -6.76 -1.61
N GLN A 17 3.01 -7.32 -2.78
CA GLN A 17 2.12 -8.21 -3.53
C GLN A 17 1.54 -9.36 -2.69
N PRO A 18 2.31 -10.03 -1.80
CA PRO A 18 1.77 -11.10 -0.95
C PRO A 18 0.69 -10.63 0.02
N PHE A 19 0.61 -9.34 0.33
CA PHE A 19 -0.36 -8.79 1.28
C PHE A 19 -1.72 -8.50 0.64
N LEU A 20 -1.88 -8.67 -0.67
CA LEU A 20 -3.15 -8.47 -1.36
C LEU A 20 -4.25 -9.33 -0.74
N GLY A 21 -5.39 -8.72 -0.41
CA GLY A 21 -6.51 -9.35 0.29
C GLY A 21 -6.32 -9.53 1.80
N GLN A 22 -5.19 -9.10 2.37
CA GLN A 22 -4.92 -9.21 3.81
C GLN A 22 -5.14 -7.87 4.51
N MET A 23 -5.41 -7.93 5.82
CA MET A 23 -5.40 -6.75 6.68
C MET A 23 -3.97 -6.24 6.82
N VAL A 24 -3.76 -4.96 6.53
CA VAL A 24 -2.45 -4.29 6.65
C VAL A 24 -2.60 -2.99 7.43
N ALA A 25 -1.49 -2.54 8.01
CA ALA A 25 -1.31 -1.17 8.46
C ALA A 25 -0.34 -0.46 7.51
N VAL A 26 -0.68 0.78 7.13
CA VAL A 26 0.11 1.62 6.25
C VAL A 26 0.40 2.93 6.98
N GLN A 27 1.67 3.22 7.22
CA GLN A 27 2.07 4.55 7.68
C GLN A 27 2.30 5.46 6.49
N GLN A 28 1.67 6.63 6.54
CA GLN A 28 1.87 7.73 5.63
C GLN A 28 2.81 8.78 6.24
N THR A 29 3.33 9.67 5.40
CA THR A 29 4.00 10.89 5.83
C THR A 29 3.12 11.67 6.83
N GLY A 30 3.74 12.38 7.78
CA GLY A 30 3.00 13.10 8.83
C GLY A 30 2.49 12.20 9.97
N ASN A 31 2.99 10.96 10.09
CA ASN A 31 2.63 10.01 11.16
C ASN A 31 1.16 9.57 11.16
N HIS A 32 0.48 9.65 10.01
CA HIS A 32 -0.84 9.07 9.85
C HIS A 32 -0.72 7.56 9.59
N VAL A 33 -1.50 6.75 10.30
CA VAL A 33 -1.56 5.30 10.09
C VAL A 33 -2.97 4.93 9.70
N GLN A 34 -3.12 4.30 8.54
CA GLN A 34 -4.38 3.76 8.06
C GLN A 34 -4.33 2.23 8.07
N GLN A 35 -5.39 1.62 8.59
CA GLN A 35 -5.58 0.16 8.58
C GLN A 35 -6.73 -0.21 7.67
N GLY A 36 -6.60 -1.33 6.97
CA GLY A 36 -7.62 -1.85 6.06
C GLY A 36 -7.13 -3.08 5.30
N ILE A 37 -8.01 -3.65 4.48
CA ILE A 37 -7.65 -4.76 3.59
C ILE A 37 -6.95 -4.18 2.37
N LEU A 38 -5.75 -4.66 2.02
CA LEU A 38 -5.08 -4.26 0.78
C LEU A 38 -5.88 -4.80 -0.42
N ALA A 39 -6.71 -3.96 -1.02
CA ALA A 39 -7.68 -4.35 -2.05
C ALA A 39 -7.10 -4.30 -3.47
N ALA A 40 -6.19 -3.37 -3.73
CA ALA A 40 -5.52 -3.25 -5.02
C ALA A 40 -4.14 -2.61 -4.89
N ILE A 41 -3.26 -2.97 -5.82
CA ILE A 41 -1.91 -2.41 -5.98
C ILE A 41 -1.83 -1.86 -7.41
N CYS A 42 -1.52 -0.57 -7.53
CA CYS A 42 -1.35 0.13 -8.81
C CYS A 42 0.07 0.72 -8.89
N PRO A 43 0.55 1.11 -10.08
CA PRO A 43 1.92 1.61 -10.25
C PRO A 43 2.26 2.87 -9.41
N ASP A 44 1.27 3.67 -9.05
CA ASP A 44 1.43 4.97 -8.37
C ASP A 44 0.64 5.09 -7.04
N TYR A 45 -0.23 4.12 -6.72
CA TYR A 45 -1.00 4.09 -5.48
C TYR A 45 -1.42 2.67 -5.09
N ILE A 46 -1.85 2.51 -3.84
CA ILE A 46 -2.56 1.33 -3.35
C ILE A 46 -3.98 1.70 -2.94
N VAL A 47 -4.84 0.70 -2.83
CA VAL A 47 -6.21 0.85 -2.30
C VAL A 47 -6.34 0.00 -1.05
N LEU A 48 -6.72 0.63 0.07
CA LEU A 48 -7.20 -0.08 1.25
C LEU A 48 -8.73 -0.08 1.25
N ASP A 49 -9.35 -1.23 1.43
CA ASP A 49 -10.76 -1.31 1.83
C ASP A 49 -10.84 -1.09 3.34
N VAL A 50 -11.49 0.01 3.73
CA VAL A 50 -11.78 0.37 5.12
C VAL A 50 -13.29 0.39 5.27
N CYS A 51 -13.85 -0.61 5.94
CA CYS A 51 -15.30 -0.72 6.16
C CYS A 51 -16.13 -0.64 4.86
N ARG A 52 -15.70 -1.31 3.79
CA ARG A 52 -16.31 -1.30 2.44
C ARG A 52 -16.18 0.02 1.70
N MET A 53 -15.30 0.91 2.14
CA MET A 53 -14.98 2.15 1.46
C MET A 53 -13.54 2.11 0.95
N PRO A 54 -13.29 2.39 -0.35
CA PRO A 54 -11.95 2.41 -0.90
C PRO A 54 -11.20 3.66 -0.44
N PHE A 55 -10.00 3.46 0.10
CA PHE A 55 -9.09 4.50 0.53
C PHE A 55 -7.80 4.45 -0.29
N PHE A 56 -7.53 5.52 -1.04
CA PHE A 56 -6.43 5.58 -1.99
C PHE A 56 -5.19 6.21 -1.34
N ILE A 57 -4.06 5.52 -1.42
CA ILE A 57 -2.80 5.98 -0.83
C ILE A 57 -1.72 5.99 -1.91
N ARG A 58 -1.20 7.18 -2.22
CA ARG A 58 -0.05 7.38 -3.13
C ARG A 58 1.18 6.69 -2.57
N ILE A 59 1.92 5.96 -3.40
CA ILE A 59 3.18 5.29 -3.00
C ILE A 59 4.18 6.29 -2.43
N GLU A 60 4.28 7.48 -3.03
CA GLU A 60 5.17 8.56 -2.58
C GLU A 60 4.91 9.04 -1.15
N GLN A 61 3.72 8.78 -0.60
CA GLN A 61 3.36 9.16 0.76
C GLN A 61 3.56 8.01 1.75
N ILE A 62 3.91 6.81 1.30
CA ILE A 62 4.03 5.63 2.17
C ILE A 62 5.43 5.57 2.78
N VAL A 63 5.47 5.44 4.10
CA VAL A 63 6.70 5.21 4.86
C VAL A 63 6.95 3.70 5.02
N TRP A 64 5.91 2.93 5.39
CA TRP A 64 5.97 1.47 5.47
C TRP A 64 4.58 0.84 5.36
N VAL A 65 4.59 -0.47 5.05
CA VAL A 65 3.41 -1.35 5.04
C VAL A 65 3.76 -2.60 5.85
N THR A 66 2.86 -3.01 6.75
CA THR A 66 3.04 -4.25 7.53
C THR A 66 1.74 -5.05 7.56
N PRO A 67 1.79 -6.39 7.41
CA PRO A 67 0.62 -7.23 7.60
C PRO A 67 0.20 -7.18 9.07
N PHE A 68 -1.10 -7.01 9.30
CA PHE A 68 -1.65 -7.09 10.64
C PHE A 68 -1.97 -8.55 10.94
N MET A 69 -1.04 -9.26 11.59
CA MET A 69 -1.38 -10.57 12.17
C MET A 69 -2.28 -10.33 13.38
N LYS A 70 -3.55 -10.69 13.25
CA LYS A 70 -4.45 -10.79 14.40
C LYS A 70 -4.08 -12.08 15.13
N ASN A 71 -3.32 -11.97 16.22
CA ASN A 71 -3.12 -13.10 17.12
C ASN A 71 -4.52 -13.53 17.62
N SER A 72 -4.93 -14.72 17.21
CA SER A 72 -6.17 -15.37 17.67
C SER A 72 -5.99 -16.00 19.04
#